data_AF-A0A954GXX3-F1
#
_entry.id   AF-A0A954GXX3-F1
#
_cell.length_a   1.000
_cell.length_b   1.000
_cell.length_c   1.000
_cell.angle_alpha   90.00
_cell.angle_beta   90.00
_cell.angle_gamma   90.00
#
_symmetry.space_group_name_H-M   'P 1'
#
loop_
_entity.id
_entity.type
_entity.pdbx_description
1 polymer ?
#
loop_
_entity_poly.entity_id
_entity_poly.type
_entity_poly.pdbx_seq_one_letter_code
_entity_poly.pdbx_strand_id
1 'polypeptide(L)'
;MSFSSESDRLGPESANDWEPDSEFAADPELDGAAAELDAFLESIDVNTEQEAGQLAPREKVRSFPTTAGVYLMKDSEGRVIYVGKAVNLRSRAGSYFTRAAAIDRRTAELVTEIADIDYLDAESEVDALLMEARLIKDIQPRFNALLKDDKTFPYLQITTREDFPRIEFTRQPGSSGVKLYGPFTSAGKLRGTIAVLQRIFRFRTCSLDINENDERWRWFRPCLLASINQCTAPCNLRISKEEYRDDIRRLRLFLDGGKSRLLKEMQAEMMEASRALKFEKAARIRDEIAALQS
;
A
#
# COMPACT_ATOMS: atom_id res chain seq x y z
N MET A 1 45.74 28.65 -32.26
CA MET A 1 44.71 27.98 -31.45
C MET A 1 45.35 27.58 -30.14
N SER A 2 45.27 28.44 -29.13
CA SER A 2 45.70 28.12 -27.76
C SER A 2 45.06 29.12 -26.79
N PHE A 3 44.30 28.53 -25.87
CA PHE A 3 43.75 28.94 -24.58
C PHE A 3 44.00 30.35 -24.02
N SER A 4 42.88 30.97 -23.63
CA SER A 4 42.73 32.13 -22.77
C SER A 4 43.03 31.83 -21.30
N SER A 5 43.61 32.80 -20.62
CA SER A 5 43.64 32.93 -19.16
C SER A 5 42.91 34.22 -18.78
N GLU A 6 41.88 34.16 -17.94
CA GLU A 6 41.48 35.32 -17.17
C GLU A 6 40.81 34.89 -15.86
N SER A 7 41.18 35.62 -14.84
CA SER A 7 41.16 35.38 -13.40
C SER A 7 39.92 35.93 -12.71
N ASP A 8 39.52 35.23 -11.66
CA ASP A 8 38.98 35.70 -10.36
C ASP A 8 38.23 37.04 -10.29
N ARG A 9 36.94 36.95 -9.98
CA ARG A 9 36.24 37.89 -9.09
C ARG A 9 35.23 37.13 -8.20
N LEU A 10 35.57 37.00 -6.92
CA LEU A 10 34.64 36.72 -5.83
C LEU A 10 33.99 38.05 -5.39
N GLY A 11 32.66 38.10 -5.36
CA GLY A 11 31.88 39.16 -4.71
C GLY A 11 31.20 38.62 -3.44
N PRO A 12 31.01 39.45 -2.40
CA PRO A 12 30.64 38.99 -1.07
C PRO A 12 29.14 38.69 -0.89
N GLU A 13 28.89 37.83 0.09
CA GLU A 13 27.62 37.35 0.64
C GLU A 13 26.64 38.48 0.99
N SER A 14 25.35 38.28 0.69
CA SER A 14 24.24 39.00 1.32
C SER A 14 23.52 38.05 2.27
N ALA A 15 23.77 38.23 3.56
CA ALA A 15 22.95 37.71 4.63
C ALA A 15 21.61 38.46 4.62
N ASN A 16 20.49 37.73 4.54
CA ASN A 16 19.18 38.29 4.80
C ASN A 16 19.03 38.44 6.33
N ASP A 17 19.04 39.69 6.78
CA ASP A 17 18.51 40.12 8.07
C ASP A 17 16.99 39.83 8.12
N TRP A 18 16.58 39.00 9.07
CA TRP A 18 15.18 38.82 9.44
C TRP A 18 15.09 39.04 10.95
N GLU A 19 14.83 40.29 11.35
CA GLU A 19 14.44 40.63 12.71
C GLU A 19 12.97 40.23 12.94
N PRO A 20 12.61 39.60 14.07
CA PRO A 20 11.23 39.32 14.39
C PRO A 20 10.58 40.54 15.04
N ASP A 21 9.70 41.22 14.32
CA ASP A 21 8.77 42.18 14.91
C ASP A 21 7.80 41.45 15.85
N SER A 22 8.00 41.67 17.15
CA SER A 22 7.07 41.37 18.21
C SER A 22 5.94 42.40 18.21
N GLU A 23 4.75 42.01 17.78
CA GLU A 23 3.44 42.48 18.30
C GLU A 23 2.30 41.80 17.51
N PHE A 24 2.10 40.50 17.72
CA PHE A 24 0.78 39.90 17.51
C PHE A 24 0.01 40.05 18.82
N ALA A 25 -0.73 41.14 18.94
CA ALA A 25 -1.80 41.26 19.91
C ALA A 25 -2.80 40.11 19.68
N ALA A 26 -3.10 39.36 20.75
CA ALA A 26 -4.09 38.30 20.74
C ALA A 26 -5.46 38.89 20.35
N ASP A 27 -6.04 38.36 19.27
CA ASP A 27 -7.37 38.71 18.80
C ASP A 27 -8.43 38.09 19.74
N PRO A 28 -9.17 38.88 20.53
CA PRO A 28 -10.09 38.37 21.55
C PRO A 28 -11.34 37.68 20.97
N GLU A 29 -11.60 37.75 19.66
CA GLU A 29 -12.68 37.00 19.01
C GLU A 29 -12.32 35.52 18.76
N LEU A 30 -11.04 35.14 18.80
CA LEU A 30 -10.59 33.74 18.66
C LEU A 30 -10.68 32.92 19.95
N ASP A 31 -10.66 33.57 21.11
CA ASP A 31 -10.82 32.91 22.43
C ASP A 31 -12.27 32.47 22.67
N GLY A 32 -13.25 33.20 22.14
CA GLY A 32 -14.67 32.82 22.21
C GLY A 32 -14.97 31.56 21.40
N ALA A 33 -14.42 31.46 20.20
CA ALA A 33 -14.53 30.27 19.36
C ALA A 33 -13.80 29.06 19.96
N ALA A 34 -12.66 29.27 20.64
CA ALA A 34 -11.93 28.22 21.35
C ALA A 34 -12.72 27.68 22.56
N ALA A 35 -13.40 28.55 23.31
CA ALA A 35 -14.25 28.16 24.44
C ALA A 35 -15.54 27.45 23.99
N GLU A 36 -16.17 27.88 22.89
CA GLU A 36 -17.30 27.17 22.28
C GLU A 36 -16.87 25.81 21.68
N LEU A 37 -15.64 25.70 21.16
CA LEU A 37 -15.07 24.43 20.69
C LEU A 37 -14.68 23.49 21.83
N ASP A 38 -14.10 24.00 22.93
CA ASP A 38 -13.80 23.19 24.11
C ASP A 38 -15.10 22.71 24.77
N ALA A 39 -16.14 23.54 24.85
CA ALA A 39 -17.48 23.13 25.27
C ALA A 39 -18.13 22.12 24.30
N PHE A 40 -17.89 22.26 22.99
CA PHE A 40 -18.33 21.29 21.98
C PHE A 40 -17.57 19.95 22.12
N LEU A 41 -16.24 19.99 22.30
CA LEU A 41 -15.38 18.82 22.51
C LEU A 41 -15.69 18.11 23.84
N GLU A 42 -16.08 18.84 24.89
CA GLU A 42 -16.62 18.30 26.14
C GLU A 42 -18.05 17.76 25.95
N SER A 43 -18.86 18.36 25.08
CA SER A 43 -20.21 17.87 24.73
C SER A 43 -20.23 16.68 23.76
N ILE A 44 -19.08 16.34 23.15
CA ILE A 44 -18.87 15.09 22.39
C ILE A 44 -18.72 13.88 23.33
N ASP A 45 -18.77 14.07 24.66
CA ASP A 45 -19.28 13.01 25.54
C ASP A 45 -20.78 12.85 25.26
N VAL A 46 -21.06 12.01 24.25
CA VAL A 46 -22.38 11.62 23.82
C VAL A 46 -23.14 11.07 25.02
N ASN A 47 -23.99 11.90 25.61
CA ASN A 47 -25.10 11.44 26.44
C ASN A 47 -26.11 10.76 25.51
N THR A 48 -25.83 9.51 25.16
CA THR A 48 -26.85 8.54 24.81
C THR A 48 -26.87 7.50 25.91
N GLU A 49 -28.05 7.30 26.49
CA GLU A 49 -28.37 6.14 27.32
C GLU A 49 -28.29 4.86 26.47
N GLN A 50 -27.08 4.48 26.04
CA GLN A 50 -26.79 3.31 25.24
C GLN A 50 -25.95 2.33 26.06
N GLU A 51 -26.61 1.21 26.38
CA GLU A 51 -26.08 -0.09 26.82
C GLU A 51 -24.68 -0.07 27.46
N ALA A 52 -24.68 -0.23 28.79
CA ALA A 52 -23.50 -0.42 29.62
C ALA A 52 -22.54 -1.47 29.04
N GLY A 53 -21.42 -1.02 28.47
CA GLY A 53 -20.30 -1.90 28.14
C GLY A 53 -19.40 -1.48 26.97
N GLN A 54 -19.76 -0.51 26.13
CA GLN A 54 -18.98 -0.19 24.94
C GLN A 54 -18.02 0.99 25.19
N LEU A 55 -16.72 0.73 25.19
CA LEU A 55 -15.66 1.74 25.32
C LEU A 55 -15.78 2.79 24.22
N ALA A 56 -15.56 4.07 24.55
CA ALA A 56 -15.51 5.13 23.55
C ALA A 56 -14.44 4.82 22.48
N PRO A 57 -14.63 5.20 21.19
CA PRO A 57 -13.70 4.86 20.11
C PRO A 57 -12.24 5.22 20.42
N ARG A 58 -12.01 6.39 21.04
CA ARG A 58 -10.70 6.86 21.47
C ARG A 58 -10.04 5.94 22.51
N GLU A 59 -10.82 5.40 23.44
CA GLU A 59 -10.33 4.47 24.45
C GLU A 59 -10.05 3.10 23.86
N LYS A 60 -10.94 2.63 22.97
CA LYS A 60 -10.80 1.37 22.25
C LYS A 60 -9.49 1.32 21.46
N VAL A 61 -9.10 2.42 20.79
CA VAL A 61 -7.82 2.52 20.07
C VAL A 61 -6.60 2.30 20.96
N ARG A 62 -6.64 2.65 22.25
CA ARG A 62 -5.50 2.42 23.16
C ARG A 62 -5.19 0.93 23.34
N SER A 63 -6.20 0.07 23.17
CA SER A 63 -6.05 -1.38 23.20
C SER A 63 -5.50 -1.97 21.90
N PHE A 64 -5.47 -1.20 20.80
CA PHE A 64 -5.01 -1.72 19.51
C PHE A 64 -3.53 -2.12 19.59
N PRO A 65 -3.12 -3.15 18.84
CA PRO A 65 -1.73 -3.55 18.78
C PRO A 65 -0.89 -2.51 18.04
N THR A 66 0.43 -2.60 18.20
CA THR A 66 1.40 -1.74 17.49
C THR A 66 1.92 -2.41 16.21
N THR A 67 1.17 -3.37 15.70
CA THR A 67 1.43 -4.16 14.48
C THR A 67 0.81 -3.51 13.24
N ALA A 68 1.17 -4.04 12.08
CA ALA A 68 0.52 -3.69 10.82
C ALA A 68 -0.89 -4.28 10.76
N GLY A 69 -1.81 -3.58 10.09
CA GLY A 69 -3.18 -4.05 9.95
C GLY A 69 -4.08 -3.03 9.29
N VAL A 70 -5.38 -3.32 9.33
CA VAL A 70 -6.44 -2.46 8.80
C VAL A 70 -7.38 -2.08 9.93
N TYR A 71 -7.74 -0.81 10.02
CA TYR A 71 -8.78 -0.32 10.94
C TYR A 71 -10.06 0.04 10.16
N LEU A 72 -11.20 -0.14 10.82
CA LEU A 72 -12.53 0.09 10.28
C LEU A 72 -13.25 1.06 11.21
N MET A 73 -13.62 2.24 10.71
CA MET A 73 -14.43 3.21 11.45
C MET A 73 -15.90 3.00 11.09
N LYS A 74 -16.76 3.10 12.09
CA LYS A 74 -18.19 2.84 11.99
C LYS A 74 -19.02 4.02 12.47
N ASP A 75 -20.19 4.20 11.88
CA ASP A 75 -21.20 5.13 12.36
C ASP A 75 -22.03 4.55 13.52
N SER A 76 -22.97 5.34 14.04
CA SER A 76 -23.85 4.96 15.15
C SER A 76 -24.79 3.80 14.82
N GLU A 77 -24.98 3.48 13.55
CA GLU A 77 -25.73 2.30 13.08
C GLU A 77 -24.82 1.06 12.89
N GLY A 78 -23.52 1.19 13.18
CA GLY A 78 -22.53 0.12 13.03
C GLY A 78 -22.06 -0.10 11.60
N ARG A 79 -22.40 0.78 10.65
CA ARG A 79 -21.99 0.69 9.24
C ARG A 79 -20.54 1.16 9.11
N VAL A 80 -19.72 0.43 8.35
CA VAL A 80 -18.33 0.83 8.09
C VAL A 80 -18.30 2.03 7.13
N ILE A 81 -17.88 3.18 7.64
CA ILE A 81 -17.83 4.44 6.91
C ILE A 81 -16.44 4.76 6.34
N TYR A 82 -15.39 4.19 6.94
CA TYR A 82 -14.01 4.32 6.48
C TYR A 82 -13.16 3.08 6.82
N VAL A 83 -12.28 2.72 5.89
CA VAL A 83 -11.28 1.66 6.04
C VAL A 83 -9.91 2.25 5.75
N GLY A 84 -8.94 2.02 6.63
CA GLY A 84 -7.57 2.46 6.42
C GLY A 84 -6.55 1.44 6.91
N LYS A 85 -5.39 1.39 6.26
CA LYS A 85 -4.26 0.56 6.71
C LYS A 85 -3.28 1.32 7.60
N ALA A 86 -2.53 0.58 8.40
CA ALA A 86 -1.47 1.10 9.24
C ALA A 86 -0.27 0.15 9.31
N VAL A 87 0.94 0.71 9.47
CA VAL A 87 2.12 -0.06 9.91
C VAL A 87 2.11 -0.23 11.44
N ASN A 88 1.47 0.72 12.14
CA ASN A 88 1.21 0.67 13.58
C ASN A 88 -0.24 1.10 13.80
N LEU A 89 -1.12 0.12 14.07
CA LEU A 89 -2.57 0.32 14.23
C LEU A 89 -2.89 1.36 15.30
N ARG A 90 -2.33 1.22 16.51
CA ARG A 90 -2.58 2.15 17.62
C ARG A 90 -2.24 3.59 17.27
N SER A 91 -1.03 3.82 16.74
CA SER A 91 -0.56 5.16 16.40
C SER A 91 -1.41 5.79 15.29
N ARG A 92 -1.67 5.02 14.21
CA ARG A 92 -2.37 5.55 13.05
C ARG A 92 -3.86 5.76 13.28
N ALA A 93 -4.54 4.84 13.97
CA ALA A 93 -5.95 5.01 14.34
C ALA A 93 -6.11 6.15 15.35
N GLY A 94 -5.17 6.28 16.29
CA GLY A 94 -5.17 7.31 17.33
C GLY A 94 -5.06 8.73 16.79
N SER A 95 -4.41 8.92 15.63
CA SER A 95 -4.22 10.26 15.05
C SER A 95 -5.53 10.98 14.73
N TYR A 96 -6.61 10.25 14.45
CA TYR A 96 -7.93 10.83 14.15
C TYR A 96 -8.64 11.41 15.37
N PHE A 97 -8.23 11.02 16.57
CA PHE A 97 -8.82 11.51 17.83
C PHE A 97 -7.97 12.62 18.47
N THR A 98 -7.19 13.33 17.66
CA THR A 98 -6.38 14.50 18.08
C THR A 98 -7.08 15.79 17.67
N ARG A 99 -6.86 16.88 18.43
CA ARG A 99 -7.46 18.20 18.12
C ARG A 99 -7.15 18.65 16.68
N ALA A 100 -5.94 18.39 16.21
CA ALA A 100 -5.53 18.73 14.84
C ALA A 100 -6.35 18.01 13.76
N ALA A 101 -6.75 16.75 13.99
CA ALA A 101 -7.58 16.01 13.04
C ALA A 101 -9.05 16.48 13.03
N ALA A 102 -9.55 16.99 14.16
CA ALA A 102 -10.90 17.55 14.24
C ALA A 102 -11.04 18.88 13.46
N ILE A 103 -9.93 19.60 13.27
CA ILE A 103 -9.89 20.91 12.58
C ILE A 103 -9.53 20.76 11.09
N ASP A 104 -8.87 19.66 10.71
CA ASP A 104 -8.52 19.42 9.30
C ASP A 104 -9.78 19.21 8.46
N ARG A 105 -10.02 20.12 7.52
CA ARG A 105 -11.16 20.09 6.59
C ARG A 105 -11.31 18.75 5.85
N ARG A 106 -10.21 18.02 5.63
CA ARG A 106 -10.25 16.71 4.98
C ARG A 106 -10.80 15.63 5.90
N THR A 107 -10.57 15.69 7.20
CA THR A 107 -10.91 14.60 8.14
C THR A 107 -11.98 14.94 9.17
N ALA A 108 -12.30 16.22 9.35
CA ALA A 108 -13.29 16.70 10.32
C ALA A 108 -14.66 16.02 10.17
N GLU A 109 -15.22 15.97 8.95
CA GLU A 109 -16.53 15.30 8.70
C GLU A 109 -16.51 13.81 9.02
N LEU A 110 -15.39 13.13 8.77
CA LEU A 110 -15.24 11.72 9.13
C LEU A 110 -15.26 11.59 10.65
N VAL A 111 -14.44 12.38 11.36
CA VAL A 111 -14.27 12.29 12.82
C VAL A 111 -15.61 12.46 13.55
N THR A 112 -16.47 13.37 13.08
CA THR A 112 -17.79 13.60 13.68
C THR A 112 -18.76 12.43 13.54
N GLU A 113 -18.57 11.55 12.56
CA GLU A 113 -19.45 10.39 12.33
C GLU A 113 -18.94 9.10 12.96
N ILE A 114 -17.74 9.09 13.56
CA ILE A 114 -17.19 7.88 14.18
C ILE A 114 -17.89 7.60 15.51
N ALA A 115 -18.69 6.53 15.55
CA ALA A 115 -19.27 6.01 16.78
C ALA A 115 -18.56 4.75 17.31
N ASP A 116 -17.89 3.99 16.44
CA ASP A 116 -17.08 2.82 16.82
C ASP A 116 -15.88 2.63 15.88
N ILE A 117 -14.88 1.89 16.34
CA ILE A 117 -13.69 1.54 15.57
C ILE A 117 -13.21 0.11 15.87
N ASP A 118 -12.93 -0.65 14.82
CA ASP A 118 -12.36 -1.99 14.89
C ASP A 118 -11.04 -2.09 14.13
N TYR A 119 -10.35 -3.23 14.29
CA TYR A 119 -9.16 -3.55 13.52
C TYR A 119 -9.10 -5.02 13.13
N LEU A 120 -8.30 -5.28 12.10
CA LEU A 120 -7.84 -6.59 11.68
C LEU A 120 -6.32 -6.54 11.60
N ASP A 121 -5.67 -7.46 12.33
CA ASP A 121 -4.22 -7.62 12.25
C ASP A 121 -3.80 -8.14 10.87
N ALA A 122 -2.63 -7.69 10.42
CA ALA A 122 -1.98 -8.19 9.22
C ALA A 122 -0.55 -8.63 9.55
N GLU A 123 -0.10 -9.70 8.89
CA GLU A 123 1.25 -10.24 9.10
C GLU A 123 2.35 -9.32 8.54
N SER A 124 2.02 -8.45 7.58
CA SER A 124 2.97 -7.52 6.94
C SER A 124 2.27 -6.25 6.43
N GLU A 125 3.05 -5.22 6.06
CA GLU A 125 2.50 -4.02 5.40
C GLU A 125 1.83 -4.35 4.06
N VAL A 126 2.36 -5.33 3.33
CA VAL A 126 1.81 -5.80 2.05
C VAL A 126 0.45 -6.47 2.30
N ASP A 127 0.36 -7.32 3.32
CA ASP A 127 -0.89 -7.98 3.70
C ASP A 127 -1.95 -6.94 4.12
N ALA A 128 -1.55 -5.93 4.89
CA ALA A 128 -2.44 -4.83 5.28
C ALA A 128 -2.95 -4.03 4.06
N LEU A 129 -2.07 -3.76 3.08
CA LEU A 129 -2.46 -3.07 1.84
C LEU A 129 -3.45 -3.90 1.00
N LEU A 130 -3.21 -5.20 0.86
CA LEU A 130 -4.11 -6.08 0.11
C LEU A 130 -5.45 -6.25 0.81
N MET A 131 -5.44 -6.37 2.14
CA MET A 131 -6.65 -6.47 2.95
C MET A 131 -7.48 -5.19 2.88
N GLU A 132 -6.85 -4.02 2.98
CA GLU A 132 -7.52 -2.71 2.80
C GLU A 132 -8.21 -2.64 1.44
N ALA A 133 -7.48 -2.96 0.36
CA ALA A 133 -8.02 -2.90 -0.99
C ALA A 133 -9.24 -3.82 -1.18
N ARG A 134 -9.22 -5.02 -0.58
CA ARG A 134 -10.37 -5.94 -0.61
C ARG A 134 -11.55 -5.38 0.17
N LEU A 135 -11.34 -4.91 1.39
CA LEU A 135 -12.40 -4.34 2.23
C LEU A 135 -13.02 -3.10 1.60
N ILE A 136 -12.21 -2.19 1.02
CA ILE A 136 -12.74 -1.04 0.28
C ILE A 136 -13.55 -1.50 -0.92
N LYS A 137 -13.08 -2.52 -1.65
CA LYS A 137 -13.79 -3.08 -2.79
C LYS A 137 -15.15 -3.67 -2.40
N ASP A 138 -15.20 -4.42 -1.32
CA ASP A 138 -16.39 -5.17 -0.91
C ASP A 138 -17.39 -4.29 -0.16
N ILE A 139 -16.92 -3.37 0.69
CA ILE A 139 -17.76 -2.51 1.55
C ILE A 139 -18.14 -1.21 0.84
N GLN A 140 -17.30 -0.69 -0.06
CA GLN A 140 -17.44 0.64 -0.68
C GLN A 140 -17.72 1.77 0.34
N PRO A 141 -16.86 1.98 1.36
CA PRO A 141 -17.14 2.96 2.42
C PRO A 141 -17.21 4.39 1.86
N ARG A 142 -18.18 5.18 2.34
CA ARG A 142 -18.47 6.54 1.86
C ARG A 142 -17.23 7.44 1.92
N PHE A 143 -16.50 7.46 3.04
CA PHE A 143 -15.36 8.35 3.19
C PHE A 143 -14.12 7.89 2.43
N ASN A 144 -13.96 6.59 2.13
CA ASN A 144 -12.90 6.17 1.19
C ASN A 144 -13.12 6.71 -0.22
N ALA A 145 -14.36 7.02 -0.59
CA ALA A 145 -14.67 7.69 -1.84
C ALA A 145 -14.33 9.18 -1.83
N LEU A 146 -14.55 9.85 -0.70
CA LEU A 146 -14.36 11.30 -0.53
C LEU A 146 -12.88 11.65 -0.29
N LEU A 147 -12.15 10.81 0.44
CA LEU A 147 -10.80 11.09 0.92
C LEU A 147 -9.68 10.65 -0.03
N LYS A 148 -9.96 10.45 -1.32
CA LYS A 148 -8.93 9.99 -2.28
C LYS A 148 -7.93 11.11 -2.59
N ASP A 149 -6.64 10.78 -2.68
CA ASP A 149 -5.58 11.73 -3.07
C ASP A 149 -5.70 12.18 -4.54
N ASP A 150 -6.29 11.34 -5.39
CA ASP A 150 -6.42 11.53 -6.83
C ASP A 150 -7.87 11.26 -7.28
N LYS A 151 -8.26 11.85 -8.41
CA LYS A 151 -9.59 11.63 -9.01
C LYS A 151 -9.84 10.15 -9.39
N THR A 152 -8.79 9.34 -9.53
CA THR A 152 -8.89 7.93 -9.92
C THR A 152 -8.02 7.03 -9.06
N PHE A 153 -8.59 5.89 -8.66
CA PHE A 153 -7.85 4.90 -7.89
C PHE A 153 -6.83 4.15 -8.77
N PRO A 154 -5.60 3.93 -8.28
CA PRO A 154 -4.68 2.98 -8.89
C PRO A 154 -5.11 1.53 -8.65
N TYR A 155 -4.76 0.67 -9.61
CA TYR A 155 -5.01 -0.76 -9.64
C TYR A 155 -3.73 -1.51 -10.02
N LEU A 156 -3.65 -2.76 -9.54
CA LEU A 156 -2.73 -3.76 -10.04
C LEU A 156 -3.49 -4.65 -11.01
N GLN A 157 -2.98 -4.72 -12.23
CA GLN A 157 -3.56 -5.49 -13.32
C GLN A 157 -2.64 -6.64 -13.69
N ILE A 158 -3.21 -7.84 -13.87
CA ILE A 158 -2.50 -9.00 -14.41
C ILE A 158 -3.20 -9.42 -15.70
N THR A 159 -2.48 -9.49 -16.81
CA THR A 159 -3.05 -9.96 -18.07
C THR A 159 -3.30 -11.48 -18.03
N THR A 160 -4.31 -11.97 -18.74
CA THR A 160 -4.73 -13.39 -18.65
C THR A 160 -4.67 -14.14 -19.97
N ARG A 161 -4.60 -13.42 -21.09
CA ARG A 161 -4.62 -14.00 -22.44
C ARG A 161 -3.24 -14.22 -23.05
N GLU A 162 -2.21 -13.58 -22.50
CA GLU A 162 -0.83 -13.72 -22.99
C GLU A 162 -0.24 -15.10 -22.63
N ASP A 163 0.73 -15.53 -23.44
CA ASP A 163 1.58 -16.69 -23.10
C ASP A 163 2.32 -16.44 -21.78
N PHE A 164 2.87 -15.23 -21.65
CA PHE A 164 3.58 -14.73 -20.48
C PHE A 164 2.86 -13.52 -19.87
N PRO A 165 1.88 -13.74 -18.96
CA PRO A 165 1.19 -12.67 -18.25
C PRO A 165 2.10 -11.59 -17.68
N ARG A 166 1.74 -10.32 -17.88
CA ARG A 166 2.46 -9.18 -17.30
C ARG A 166 1.66 -8.52 -16.19
N ILE A 167 2.39 -7.91 -15.26
CA ILE A 167 1.84 -7.17 -14.13
C ILE A 167 1.99 -5.68 -14.44
N GLU A 168 0.90 -4.93 -14.29
CA GLU A 168 0.84 -3.52 -14.64
C GLU A 168 0.22 -2.70 -13.51
N PHE A 169 0.79 -1.52 -13.27
CA PHE A 169 0.13 -0.44 -12.55
C PHE A 169 -0.76 0.32 -13.52
N THR A 170 -2.04 0.50 -13.22
CA THR A 170 -2.96 1.28 -14.07
C THR A 170 -3.98 2.07 -13.26
N ARG A 171 -4.43 3.20 -13.78
CA ARG A 171 -5.63 3.93 -13.31
C ARG A 171 -6.82 3.76 -14.24
N GLN A 172 -6.61 3.11 -15.39
CA GLN A 172 -7.60 2.82 -16.41
C GLN A 172 -7.51 1.32 -16.70
N PRO A 173 -8.11 0.48 -15.84
CA PRO A 173 -8.02 -0.95 -16.01
C PRO A 173 -8.69 -1.40 -17.33
N GLY A 174 -8.10 -2.42 -17.96
CA GLY A 174 -8.66 -3.02 -19.16
C GLY A 174 -10.05 -3.61 -18.89
N SER A 175 -10.96 -3.49 -19.85
CA SER A 175 -12.33 -3.99 -19.70
C SER A 175 -12.45 -5.52 -19.78
N SER A 176 -11.47 -6.20 -20.40
CA SER A 176 -11.46 -7.66 -20.51
C SER A 176 -10.05 -8.23 -20.61
N GLY A 177 -9.91 -9.54 -20.38
CA GLY A 177 -8.62 -10.23 -20.51
C GLY A 177 -7.63 -9.93 -19.39
N VAL A 178 -8.11 -9.35 -18.29
CA VAL A 178 -7.28 -8.96 -17.14
C VAL A 178 -7.92 -9.38 -15.83
N LYS A 179 -7.07 -9.66 -14.84
CA LYS A 179 -7.44 -9.81 -13.43
C LYS A 179 -7.01 -8.55 -12.71
N LEU A 180 -7.95 -7.90 -12.03
CA LEU A 180 -7.74 -6.62 -11.35
C LEU A 180 -7.73 -6.79 -9.83
N TYR A 181 -6.78 -6.11 -9.19
CA TYR A 181 -6.68 -5.97 -7.75
C TYR A 181 -6.69 -4.48 -7.39
N GLY A 182 -7.35 -4.14 -6.30
CA GLY A 182 -7.68 -2.77 -5.94
C GLY A 182 -9.19 -2.56 -5.84
N PRO A 183 -9.64 -1.30 -5.68
CA PRO A 183 -8.84 -0.07 -5.75
C PRO A 183 -7.83 0.06 -4.61
N PHE A 184 -6.67 0.68 -4.88
CA PHE A 184 -5.70 1.04 -3.85
C PHE A 184 -5.78 2.53 -3.53
N THR A 185 -5.58 2.89 -2.26
CA THR A 185 -5.65 4.28 -1.79
C THR A 185 -4.42 5.11 -2.16
N SER A 186 -3.25 4.48 -2.31
CA SER A 186 -1.97 5.17 -2.56
C SER A 186 -1.19 4.56 -3.73
N ALA A 187 -0.88 5.40 -4.73
CA ALA A 187 -0.10 4.99 -5.90
C ALA A 187 1.36 4.64 -5.55
N GLY A 188 1.99 5.42 -4.67
CA GLY A 188 3.38 5.17 -4.25
C GLY A 188 3.54 3.84 -3.51
N LYS A 189 2.61 3.54 -2.57
CA LYS A 189 2.60 2.27 -1.85
C LYS A 189 2.34 1.08 -2.77
N LEU A 190 1.46 1.24 -3.76
CA LEU A 190 1.24 0.21 -4.76
C LEU A 190 2.50 -0.08 -5.58
N ARG A 191 3.20 0.96 -6.05
CA ARG A 191 4.47 0.80 -6.79
C ARG A 191 5.54 0.10 -5.94
N GLY A 192 5.68 0.49 -4.68
CA GLY A 192 6.59 -0.17 -3.74
C GLY A 192 6.24 -1.65 -3.55
N THR A 193 4.95 -1.97 -3.42
CA THR A 193 4.46 -3.35 -3.29
C THR A 193 4.74 -4.16 -4.54
N ILE A 194 4.50 -3.62 -5.74
CA ILE A 194 4.84 -4.29 -7.00
C ILE A 194 6.33 -4.61 -7.04
N ALA A 195 7.21 -3.70 -6.60
CA ALA A 195 8.65 -3.95 -6.56
C ALA A 195 9.06 -5.03 -5.54
N VAL A 196 8.35 -5.15 -4.41
CA VAL A 196 8.55 -6.27 -3.45
C VAL A 196 8.12 -7.59 -4.10
N LEU A 197 6.90 -7.64 -4.63
CA LEU A 197 6.35 -8.84 -5.25
C LEU A 197 7.18 -9.29 -6.45
N GLN A 198 7.76 -8.35 -7.21
CA GLN A 198 8.59 -8.66 -8.36
C GLN A 198 9.92 -9.33 -7.97
N ARG A 199 10.47 -9.00 -6.80
CA ARG A 199 11.66 -9.69 -6.26
C ARG A 199 11.37 -11.13 -5.87
N ILE A 200 10.15 -11.41 -5.41
CA ILE A 200 9.73 -12.74 -4.95
C ILE A 200 9.32 -13.61 -6.14
N PHE A 201 8.34 -13.15 -6.92
CA PHE A 201 7.70 -13.93 -7.98
C PHE A 201 8.32 -13.74 -9.37
N ARG A 202 9.30 -12.85 -9.51
CA ARG A 202 10.13 -12.64 -10.73
C ARG A 202 9.32 -12.49 -12.02
N PHE A 203 8.18 -11.80 -11.93
CA PHE A 203 7.32 -11.55 -13.08
C PHE A 203 7.79 -10.37 -13.93
N ARG A 204 7.29 -10.31 -15.17
CA ARG A 204 7.56 -9.19 -16.08
C ARG A 204 6.59 -8.02 -15.90
N THR A 205 7.10 -6.82 -16.17
CA THR A 205 6.33 -5.56 -16.23
C THR A 205 6.48 -4.84 -17.57
N CYS A 206 7.26 -5.39 -18.50
CA CYS A 206 7.47 -4.81 -19.83
C CYS A 206 6.28 -5.04 -20.76
N SER A 207 6.07 -4.13 -21.71
CA SER A 207 4.95 -4.12 -22.67
C SER A 207 5.13 -5.02 -23.90
N LEU A 208 6.17 -5.86 -23.93
CA LEU A 208 6.45 -6.74 -25.08
C LEU A 208 5.33 -7.78 -25.28
N ASP A 209 4.97 -8.08 -26.53
CA ASP A 209 4.03 -9.16 -26.83
C ASP A 209 4.80 -10.44 -27.16
N ILE A 210 5.02 -11.27 -26.14
CA ILE A 210 5.90 -12.43 -26.21
C ILE A 210 5.05 -13.66 -26.53
N ASN A 211 5.39 -14.32 -27.64
CA ASN A 211 4.84 -15.60 -28.06
C ASN A 211 5.95 -16.65 -27.98
N GLU A 212 5.70 -17.79 -27.35
CA GLU A 212 6.70 -18.83 -27.16
C GLU A 212 7.20 -19.45 -28.48
N ASN A 213 6.36 -19.45 -29.51
CA ASN A 213 6.67 -20.02 -30.83
C ASN A 213 7.42 -19.05 -31.75
N ASP A 214 7.62 -17.80 -31.33
CA ASP A 214 8.30 -16.78 -32.13
C ASP A 214 9.81 -16.83 -31.86
N GLU A 215 10.56 -17.29 -32.86
CA GLU A 215 12.00 -17.51 -32.76
C GLU A 215 12.80 -16.23 -32.47
N ARG A 216 12.26 -15.03 -32.74
CA ARG A 216 12.97 -13.77 -32.48
C ARG A 216 13.36 -13.62 -31.01
N TRP A 217 12.57 -14.21 -30.11
CA TRP A 217 12.82 -14.13 -28.67
C TRP A 217 14.09 -14.88 -28.26
N ARG A 218 14.53 -15.90 -29.01
CA ARG A 218 15.79 -16.63 -28.71
C ARG A 218 17.02 -15.72 -28.67
N TRP A 219 17.00 -14.64 -29.44
CA TRP A 219 18.12 -13.71 -29.59
C TRP A 219 17.88 -12.35 -28.93
N PHE A 220 16.71 -12.13 -28.35
CA PHE A 220 16.36 -10.86 -27.75
C PHE A 220 17.10 -10.67 -26.42
N ARG A 221 17.77 -9.52 -26.26
CA ARG A 221 18.55 -9.19 -25.07
C ARG A 221 17.63 -8.91 -23.87
N PRO A 222 17.73 -9.67 -22.76
CA PRO A 222 16.98 -9.37 -21.54
C PRO A 222 17.30 -8.00 -20.97
N CYS A 223 16.31 -7.38 -20.32
CA CYS A 223 16.49 -6.10 -19.64
C CYS A 223 17.17 -6.26 -18.28
N LEU A 224 17.43 -5.13 -17.61
CA LEU A 224 18.06 -5.09 -16.29
C LEU A 224 17.35 -5.96 -15.25
N LEU A 225 16.02 -6.05 -15.29
CA LEU A 225 15.23 -6.86 -14.35
C LEU A 225 15.64 -8.33 -14.36
N ALA A 226 16.03 -8.86 -15.53
CA ALA A 226 16.56 -10.22 -15.63
C ALA A 226 17.93 -10.34 -14.95
N SER A 227 18.81 -9.36 -15.19
CA SER A 227 20.17 -9.34 -14.60
C SER A 227 20.16 -9.21 -13.08
N ILE A 228 19.13 -8.59 -12.50
CA ILE A 228 18.97 -8.44 -11.05
C ILE A 228 17.99 -9.45 -10.43
N ASN A 229 17.67 -10.54 -11.15
CA ASN A 229 16.78 -11.63 -10.71
C ASN A 229 15.36 -11.21 -10.31
N GLN A 230 14.83 -10.16 -10.93
CA GLN A 230 13.46 -9.66 -10.76
C GLN A 230 12.52 -10.05 -11.92
N CYS A 231 13.07 -10.69 -12.96
CA CYS A 231 12.30 -11.23 -14.08
C CYS A 231 12.96 -12.53 -14.55
N THR A 232 12.19 -13.58 -14.77
CA THR A 232 12.68 -14.85 -15.33
C THR A 232 12.98 -14.79 -16.84
N ALA A 233 12.91 -13.59 -17.42
CA ALA A 233 13.28 -13.29 -18.81
C ALA A 233 12.56 -14.17 -19.86
N PRO A 234 11.21 -14.21 -19.86
CA PRO A 234 10.47 -14.87 -20.95
C PRO A 234 10.77 -14.23 -22.31
N CYS A 235 11.20 -12.96 -22.34
CA CYS A 235 11.62 -12.29 -23.58
C CYS A 235 12.88 -12.88 -24.19
N ASN A 236 13.59 -13.78 -23.50
CA ASN A 236 14.70 -14.54 -24.07
C ASN A 236 14.46 -16.06 -24.00
N LEU A 237 13.21 -16.48 -23.78
CA LEU A 237 12.81 -17.89 -23.62
C LEU A 237 13.65 -18.64 -22.57
N ARG A 238 14.09 -17.95 -21.51
CA ARG A 238 14.86 -18.55 -20.40
C ARG A 238 13.99 -19.33 -19.42
N ILE A 239 12.69 -19.25 -19.57
CA ILE A 239 11.67 -19.94 -18.80
C ILE A 239 10.58 -20.42 -19.76
N SER A 240 10.05 -21.62 -19.52
CA SER A 240 8.91 -22.14 -20.28
C SER A 240 7.63 -21.37 -19.97
N LYS A 241 6.67 -21.40 -20.90
CA LYS A 241 5.32 -20.85 -20.66
C LYS A 241 4.66 -21.47 -19.44
N GLU A 242 4.80 -22.78 -19.24
CA GLU A 242 4.20 -23.52 -18.13
C GLU A 242 4.78 -23.06 -16.78
N GLU A 243 6.10 -23.02 -16.65
CA GLU A 243 6.76 -22.58 -15.41
C GLU A 243 6.44 -21.12 -15.09
N TYR A 244 6.44 -20.24 -16.11
CA TYR A 244 6.08 -18.85 -15.90
C TYR A 244 4.62 -18.69 -15.46
N ARG A 245 3.70 -19.48 -16.03
CA ARG A 245 2.29 -19.48 -15.60
C ARG A 245 2.14 -19.96 -14.16
N ASP A 246 2.96 -20.89 -13.71
CA ASP A 246 3.00 -21.33 -12.32
C ASP A 246 3.47 -20.22 -11.37
N ASP A 247 4.48 -19.44 -11.75
CA ASP A 247 4.91 -18.26 -10.97
C ASP A 247 3.76 -17.24 -10.85
N ILE A 248 3.04 -16.99 -11.95
CA ILE A 248 1.87 -16.10 -11.97
C ILE A 248 0.71 -16.67 -11.15
N ARG A 249 0.51 -18.00 -11.15
CA ARG A 249 -0.49 -18.66 -10.29
C ARG A 249 -0.18 -18.43 -8.82
N ARG A 250 1.09 -18.58 -8.40
CA ARG A 250 1.53 -18.33 -7.02
C ARG A 250 1.30 -16.87 -6.61
N LEU A 251 1.67 -15.93 -7.48
CA LEU A 251 1.39 -14.50 -7.28
C LEU A 251 -0.11 -14.25 -7.08
N ARG A 252 -0.97 -14.82 -7.94
CA ARG A 252 -2.43 -14.67 -7.81
C ARG A 252 -2.95 -15.26 -6.52
N LEU A 253 -2.50 -16.46 -6.14
CA LEU A 253 -2.89 -17.10 -4.89
C LEU A 253 -2.53 -16.22 -3.68
N PHE A 254 -1.34 -15.61 -3.69
CA PHE A 254 -0.93 -14.65 -2.67
C PHE A 254 -1.84 -13.41 -2.65
N LEU A 255 -2.06 -12.79 -3.82
CA LEU A 255 -2.92 -11.61 -3.97
C LEU A 255 -4.40 -11.86 -3.67
N ASP A 256 -4.86 -13.11 -3.71
CA ASP A 256 -6.21 -13.54 -3.31
C ASP A 256 -6.28 -13.90 -1.81
N GLY A 257 -5.15 -13.86 -1.07
CA GLY A 257 -5.09 -14.08 0.38
C GLY A 257 -4.70 -15.49 0.80
N GLY A 258 -4.33 -16.34 -0.16
CA GLY A 258 -3.92 -17.72 0.07
C GLY A 258 -2.49 -17.89 0.60
N LYS A 259 -1.94 -16.93 1.35
CA LYS A 259 -0.54 -16.92 1.83
C LYS A 259 -0.17 -18.22 2.56
N SER A 260 -0.95 -18.62 3.56
CA SER A 260 -0.67 -19.82 4.35
C SER A 260 -0.70 -21.10 3.49
N ARG A 261 -1.60 -21.16 2.49
CA ARG A 261 -1.66 -22.28 1.54
C ARG A 261 -0.44 -22.27 0.62
N LEU A 262 -0.08 -21.11 0.07
CA LEU A 262 1.08 -20.94 -0.79
C LEU A 262 2.38 -21.37 -0.08
N LEU A 263 2.57 -20.94 1.17
CA LEU A 263 3.75 -21.31 1.96
C LEU A 263 3.84 -22.83 2.17
N LYS A 264 2.71 -23.51 2.43
CA LYS A 264 2.66 -24.97 2.53
C LYS A 264 3.03 -25.65 1.20
N GLU A 265 2.50 -25.16 0.08
CA GLU A 265 2.83 -25.67 -1.26
C GLU A 265 4.33 -25.51 -1.56
N MET A 266 4.89 -24.33 -1.28
CA MET A 266 6.31 -24.03 -1.51
C MET A 266 7.23 -24.84 -0.58
N GLN A 267 6.86 -25.02 0.68
CA GLN A 267 7.64 -25.81 1.63
C GLN A 267 7.73 -27.28 1.17
N ALA A 268 6.62 -27.86 0.70
CA ALA A 268 6.60 -29.20 0.15
C ALA A 268 7.50 -29.32 -1.10
N GLU A 269 7.41 -28.34 -2.01
CA GLU A 269 8.25 -28.31 -3.21
C GLU A 269 9.75 -28.18 -2.89
N MET A 270 10.09 -27.34 -1.91
CA MET A 270 11.47 -27.17 -1.44
C MET A 270 12.03 -28.48 -0.89
N MET A 271 11.26 -29.18 -0.05
CA MET A 271 11.65 -30.47 0.52
C MET A 271 11.81 -31.54 -0.56
N GLU A 272 10.93 -31.55 -1.56
CA GLU A 272 11.01 -32.48 -2.69
C GLU A 272 12.24 -32.20 -3.56
N ALA A 273 12.52 -30.92 -3.87
CA ALA A 273 13.74 -30.53 -4.57
C ALA A 273 15.00 -30.93 -3.81
N SER A 274 15.01 -30.80 -2.49
CA SER A 274 16.13 -31.23 -1.64
C SER A 274 16.32 -32.75 -1.67
N ARG A 275 15.24 -33.54 -1.58
CA ARG A 275 15.29 -35.01 -1.72
C ARG A 275 15.79 -35.46 -3.10
N ALA A 276 15.42 -34.73 -4.15
CA ALA A 276 15.89 -34.96 -5.51
C ALA A 276 17.31 -34.41 -5.78
N LEU A 277 18.04 -33.96 -4.75
CA LEU A 277 19.39 -33.37 -4.83
C LEU A 277 19.47 -32.11 -5.72
N LYS A 278 18.36 -31.42 -5.94
CA LYS A 278 18.26 -30.15 -6.68
C LYS A 278 18.46 -28.96 -5.73
N PHE A 279 19.66 -28.85 -5.16
CA PHE A 279 19.96 -27.88 -4.09
C PHE A 279 19.77 -26.42 -4.49
N GLU A 280 20.10 -26.03 -5.72
CA GLU A 280 19.89 -24.66 -6.20
C GLU A 280 18.40 -24.29 -6.23
N LYS A 281 17.54 -25.20 -6.70
CA LYS A 281 16.09 -25.01 -6.70
C LYS A 281 15.56 -24.94 -5.27
N ALA A 282 16.01 -25.82 -4.38
CA ALA A 282 15.60 -25.80 -2.98
C ALA A 282 16.02 -24.49 -2.27
N ALA A 283 17.25 -24.03 -2.48
CA ALA A 283 17.73 -22.75 -1.93
C ALA A 283 16.91 -21.57 -2.45
N ARG A 284 16.60 -21.53 -3.75
CA ARG A 284 15.74 -20.50 -4.33
C ARG A 284 14.37 -20.44 -3.67
N ILE A 285 13.69 -21.59 -3.54
CA ILE A 285 12.35 -21.65 -2.93
C ILE A 285 12.41 -21.26 -1.45
N ARG A 286 13.44 -21.67 -0.72
CA ARG A 286 13.67 -21.27 0.67
C ARG A 286 13.75 -19.74 0.80
N ASP A 287 14.52 -19.10 -0.06
CA ASP A 287 14.71 -17.65 -0.02
C ASP A 287 13.42 -16.91 -0.40
N GLU A 288 12.61 -17.45 -1.33
CA GLU A 288 11.27 -16.94 -1.64
C GLU A 288 10.30 -17.08 -0.46
N ILE A 289 10.32 -18.22 0.26
CA ILE A 289 9.53 -18.44 1.47
C ILE A 289 9.90 -17.40 2.54
N ALA A 290 11.20 -17.20 2.77
CA ALA A 290 11.68 -16.24 3.76
C ALA A 290 11.21 -14.81 3.42
N ALA A 291 11.27 -14.42 2.14
CA ALA A 291 10.83 -13.11 1.68
C ALA A 291 9.29 -12.91 1.75
N LEU A 292 8.50 -13.98 1.71
CA LEU A 292 7.05 -13.93 1.92
C LEU A 292 6.66 -13.84 3.40
N GLN A 293 7.55 -14.24 4.30
CA GLN A 293 7.33 -14.22 5.75
C GLN A 293 7.83 -12.93 6.41
N SER A 294 8.73 -12.20 5.77
CA SER A 294 9.23 -10.88 6.22
C SER A 294 8.28 -9.74 5.89
#